data_AF-A0ABD5SR77-F1
#
_entry.id   AF-A0ABD5SR77-F1
#
_cell.length_a   1.000
_cell.length_b   1.000
_cell.length_c   1.000
_cell.angle_alpha   90.00
_cell.angle_beta   90.00
_cell.angle_gamma   90.00
#
_symmetry.space_group_name_H-M   'P 1'
#
loop_
_entity.id
_entity.type
_entity.pdbx_description
1 polymer ?
#
loop_
_entity_poly.entity_id
_entity_poly.type
_entity_poly.pdbx_seq_one_letter_code
_entity_poly.pdbx_strand_id
1 'polypeptide(L)'
;MDEVIHARGHENVSAEHASTFEVTTDDFLTAAGDCILAIEADRAPADFDPDFVAACRDADATITVTLEADGHTESVTGRGD
;
A
#
# COMPACT_ATOMS: atom_id res chain seq x y z
N MET A 1 -5.92 10.11 11.27
CA MET A 1 -6.40 10.46 9.93
C MET A 1 -6.10 9.23 9.15
N ASP A 2 -7.12 8.57 8.63
CA ASP A 2 -6.99 7.18 8.23
C ASP A 2 -7.53 7.05 6.82
N GLU A 3 -6.75 6.43 5.94
CA GLU A 3 -7.16 6.06 4.60
C GLU A 3 -7.26 4.54 4.53
N VAL A 4 -8.37 4.05 4.00
CA VAL A 4 -8.60 2.61 3.79
C VAL A 4 -8.61 2.34 2.30
N ILE A 5 -7.83 1.33 1.90
CA ILE A 5 -7.71 0.84 0.53
C ILE A 5 -8.21 -0.60 0.52
N HIS A 6 -9.13 -0.92 -0.39
CA HIS A 6 -9.52 -2.29 -0.67
C HIS A 6 -8.88 -2.73 -1.98
N ALA A 7 -8.21 -3.87 -1.95
CA ALA A 7 -7.54 -4.46 -3.10
C ALA A 7 -7.65 -5.98 -3.00
N ARG A 8 -7.18 -6.70 -4.02
CA ARG A 8 -7.17 -8.17 -4.03
C ARG A 8 -5.80 -8.73 -4.38
N GLY A 9 -5.50 -9.93 -3.90
CA GLY A 9 -4.31 -10.68 -4.32
C GLY A 9 -4.38 -11.09 -5.80
N HIS A 10 -3.24 -11.55 -6.31
CA HIS A 10 -3.09 -12.08 -7.67
C HIS A 10 -2.20 -13.32 -7.65
N GLU A 11 -2.36 -14.25 -8.59
CA GLU A 11 -1.59 -15.51 -8.64
C GLU A 11 -0.07 -15.32 -8.77
N ASN A 12 0.36 -14.15 -9.24
CA ASN A 12 1.77 -13.77 -9.43
C ASN A 12 2.36 -12.95 -8.25
N VAL A 13 1.63 -12.76 -7.14
CA VAL A 13 2.18 -12.06 -5.97
C VAL A 13 3.27 -12.93 -5.33
N SER A 14 4.51 -12.44 -5.30
CA SER A 14 5.62 -13.07 -4.59
C SER A 14 6.07 -12.30 -3.34
N ALA A 15 5.90 -10.97 -3.32
CA ALA A 15 6.28 -10.10 -2.21
C ALA A 15 7.76 -10.24 -1.76
N GLU A 16 8.66 -10.47 -2.73
CA GLU A 16 10.06 -10.78 -2.47
C GLU A 16 10.98 -9.55 -2.43
N HIS A 17 10.47 -8.38 -2.85
CA HIS A 17 11.30 -7.17 -2.85
C HIS A 17 11.72 -6.79 -1.42
N ALA A 18 13.03 -6.66 -1.20
CA ALA A 18 13.61 -6.64 0.14
C ALA A 18 13.33 -5.36 0.96
N SER A 19 12.92 -4.27 0.32
CA SER A 19 12.83 -2.95 0.96
C SER A 19 11.56 -2.16 0.65
N THR A 20 10.67 -2.70 -0.19
CA THR A 20 9.45 -1.98 -0.60
C THR A 20 8.32 -2.96 -0.76
N PHE A 21 7.10 -2.43 -0.69
CA PHE A 21 5.91 -3.10 -1.14
C PHE A 21 5.02 -2.10 -1.87
N GLU A 22 4.14 -2.59 -2.73
CA GLU A 22 3.20 -1.77 -3.52
C GLU A 22 1.80 -2.40 -3.51
N VAL A 23 0.78 -1.54 -3.53
CA VAL A 23 -0.60 -1.90 -3.84
C VAL A 23 -1.02 -1.01 -5.01
N THR A 24 -1.54 -1.61 -6.09
CA THR A 24 -1.78 -0.91 -7.36
C THR A 24 -3.24 -0.96 -7.80
N THR A 25 -3.68 0.07 -8.52
CA THR A 25 -5.00 0.14 -9.17
C THR A 25 -5.07 -0.66 -10.47
N ASP A 26 -3.92 -1.09 -11.01
CA ASP A 26 -3.86 -1.92 -12.22
C ASP A 26 -4.57 -3.26 -12.00
N ASP A 27 -5.13 -3.84 -13.05
CA ASP A 27 -5.92 -5.08 -13.01
C ASP A 27 -5.12 -6.35 -13.32
N PHE A 28 -3.82 -6.21 -13.54
CA PHE A 28 -2.94 -7.31 -13.93
C PHE A 28 -1.54 -7.18 -13.32
N LEU A 29 -0.98 -8.32 -12.92
CA LEU A 29 0.39 -8.42 -12.39
C LEU A 29 1.17 -9.51 -13.13
N THR A 30 2.37 -9.16 -13.61
CA THR A 30 3.34 -10.14 -14.11
C THR A 30 4.23 -10.65 -12.97
N ALA A 31 4.83 -11.82 -13.14
CA ALA A 31 5.82 -12.35 -12.19
C ALA A 31 7.09 -11.49 -12.02
N ALA A 32 7.30 -10.46 -12.85
CA ALA A 32 8.40 -9.51 -12.69
C ALA A 32 8.10 -8.43 -11.64
N GLY A 33 6.84 -8.22 -11.25
CA GLY A 33 6.44 -7.24 -10.23
C GLY A 33 6.54 -7.82 -8.81
N ASP A 34 7.75 -8.08 -8.35
CA ASP A 34 8.04 -8.77 -7.08
C ASP A 34 7.74 -7.94 -5.82
N CYS A 35 7.51 -6.63 -5.94
CA CYS A 35 7.14 -5.74 -4.86
C CYS A 35 5.62 -5.61 -4.63
N ILE A 36 4.77 -6.08 -5.57
CA ILE A 36 3.32 -5.86 -5.51
C ILE A 36 2.66 -6.90 -4.60
N LEU A 37 1.89 -6.43 -3.61
CA LEU A 37 1.11 -7.27 -2.69
C LEU A 37 -0.34 -7.48 -3.16
N ALA A 38 -0.91 -6.48 -3.83
CA ALA A 38 -2.30 -6.51 -4.26
C ALA A 38 -2.54 -5.61 -5.49
N ILE A 39 -3.53 -6.00 -6.29
CA ILE A 39 -3.99 -5.34 -7.51
C ILE A 39 -5.44 -4.87 -7.37
N GLU A 40 -5.95 -4.13 -8.36
CA GLU A 40 -7.31 -3.57 -8.38
C GLU A 40 -7.65 -2.82 -7.09
N ALA A 41 -6.70 -2.03 -6.58
CA ALA A 41 -6.97 -1.10 -5.51
C ALA A 41 -8.11 -0.16 -5.89
N ASP A 42 -9.05 0.08 -4.97
CA ASP A 42 -10.20 0.95 -5.18
C ASP A 42 -9.84 2.44 -5.29
N ARG A 43 -8.59 2.81 -4.96
CA ARG A 43 -8.09 4.18 -4.95
C ARG A 43 -6.57 4.26 -4.98
N ALA A 44 -6.07 5.40 -5.46
CA ALA A 44 -4.65 5.77 -5.43
C ALA A 44 -4.43 6.99 -4.50
N PRO A 45 -3.18 7.37 -4.20
CA PRO A 45 -2.89 8.55 -3.36
C PRO A 45 -3.50 9.87 -3.87
N ALA A 46 -3.79 9.97 -5.17
CA ALA A 46 -4.48 11.13 -5.76
C ALA A 46 -5.94 11.27 -5.31
N ASP A 47 -6.55 10.19 -4.79
CA ASP A 47 -7.94 10.12 -4.32
C ASP A 47 -8.05 10.21 -2.79
N PHE A 48 -6.94 10.37 -2.08
CA PHE A 48 -6.93 10.49 -0.61
C PHE A 48 -7.39 11.88 -0.18
N ASP A 49 -7.78 12.00 1.08
CA ASP A 49 -8.06 13.29 1.68
C ASP A 49 -6.82 14.22 1.53
N PRO A 50 -6.99 15.42 0.96
CA PRO A 50 -5.87 16.34 0.77
C PRO A 50 -5.10 16.67 2.06
N ASP A 51 -5.78 16.68 3.21
CA ASP A 51 -5.15 16.93 4.51
C ASP A 51 -4.31 15.72 4.95
N PHE A 52 -4.74 14.49 4.65
CA PHE A 52 -3.94 13.29 4.87
C PHE A 52 -2.66 13.33 4.00
N VAL A 53 -2.81 13.63 2.70
CA VAL A 53 -1.67 13.73 1.78
C VAL A 53 -0.71 14.85 2.22
N ALA A 54 -1.24 15.98 2.69
CA ALA A 54 -0.42 17.08 3.21
C ALA A 54 0.34 16.66 4.47
N ALA A 55 -0.30 15.93 5.38
CA ALA A 55 0.34 15.43 6.60
C ALA A 55 1.46 14.42 6.32
N CYS A 56 1.30 13.55 5.32
CA CYS A 56 2.33 12.58 4.93
C CYS A 56 3.61 13.23 4.38
N ARG A 57 3.58 14.52 4.00
CA ARG A 57 4.75 15.28 3.51
C ARG A 57 5.56 15.94 4.62
N ASP A 58 5.09 15.87 5.86
CA ASP A 58 5.85 16.34 6.99
C ASP A 58 6.89 15.28 7.35
N ALA A 59 8.17 15.67 7.33
CA ALA A 59 9.24 14.81 7.77
C ALA A 59 8.97 14.31 9.20
N ASP A 60 8.39 15.08 10.11
CA ASP A 60 8.14 14.60 11.48
C ASP A 60 6.90 13.68 11.61
N ALA A 61 6.13 13.47 10.52
CA ALA A 61 4.97 12.58 10.53
C ALA A 61 5.36 11.10 10.58
N THR A 62 4.77 10.35 11.51
CA THR A 62 4.83 8.88 11.53
C THR A 62 3.66 8.32 10.73
N ILE A 63 3.94 7.44 9.77
CA ILE A 63 2.94 6.79 8.93
C ILE A 63 2.93 5.30 9.28
N THR A 64 1.79 4.78 9.69
CA THR A 64 1.60 3.35 9.96
C THR A 64 0.64 2.77 8.93
N VAL A 65 1.07 1.71 8.25
CA VAL A 65 0.26 0.92 7.34
C VAL A 65 -0.04 -0.41 8.02
N THR A 66 -1.31 -0.78 8.08
CA THR A 66 -1.76 -2.09 8.53
C THR A 66 -2.33 -2.84 7.34
N LEU A 67 -1.80 -4.03 7.07
CA LEU A 67 -2.21 -4.92 5.99
C LEU A 67 -3.03 -6.06 6.58
N GLU A 68 -4.23 -6.28 6.07
CA GLU A 68 -5.13 -7.35 6.54
C GLU A 68 -5.61 -8.22 5.37
N ALA A 69 -5.42 -9.54 5.49
CA ALA A 69 -5.86 -10.51 4.49
C ALA A 69 -6.07 -11.90 5.12
N ASP A 70 -7.22 -12.53 4.86
CA ASP A 70 -7.55 -13.89 5.34
C ASP A 70 -7.27 -14.13 6.84
N GLY A 71 -7.57 -13.14 7.68
CA GLY A 71 -7.32 -13.20 9.13
C GLY A 71 -5.86 -13.02 9.55
N HIS A 72 -4.95 -12.75 8.61
CA HIS A 72 -3.59 -12.31 8.87
C HIS A 72 -3.54 -10.78 8.93
N THR A 73 -2.72 -10.25 9.85
CA THR A 73 -2.47 -8.82 10.01
C THR A 73 -0.98 -8.57 10.16
N GLU A 74 -0.44 -7.63 9.39
CA GLU A 74 0.95 -7.16 9.47
C GLU A 74 0.96 -5.63 9.55
N SER A 75 1.99 -5.03 10.16
CA SER A 75 2.07 -3.56 10.26
C SER A 75 3.47 -3.04 9.96
N VAL A 76 3.51 -2.04 9.07
CA VAL A 76 4.74 -1.35 8.68
C VAL A 76 4.67 0.09 9.16
N THR A 77 5.75 0.60 9.75
CA THR A 77 5.86 2.00 10.16
C THR A 77 6.95 2.70 9.37
N GLY A 78 6.62 3.86 8.83
CA GLY A 78 7.52 4.75 8.11
C GLY A 78 7.38 6.19 8.58
N ARG A 79 8.05 7.09 7.88
CA ARG A 79 8.05 8.52 8.15
C ARG A 79 7.73 9.27 6.85
N GLY A 80 7.09 10.43 6.96
CA GLY A 80 6.93 11.35 5.85
C GLY A 80 8.25 11.94 5.36
N ASP A 81 8.22 12.57 4.19
CA ASP A 81 9.33 13.32 3.59
C ASP A 81 8.80 14.44 2.68
#